data_AF-A0A2U2ED37-F1
#
_entry.id   AF-A0A2U2ED37-F1
#
_cell.length_a   1.000
_cell.length_b   1.000
_cell.length_c   1.000
_cell.angle_alpha   90.00
_cell.angle_beta   90.00
_cell.angle_gamma   90.00
#
_symmetry.space_group_name_H-M   'P 1'
#
loop_
_entity.id
_entity.type
_entity.pdbx_description
1 polymer ?
#
loop_
_entity_poly.entity_id
_entity_poly.type
_entity_poly.pdbx_seq_one_letter_code
_entity_poly.pdbx_strand_id
1 'polypeptide(L)' 'YQEFIENLHGKKLVILEFGIGWRNQMIKAPLMHLAAVEPQARYITFNKGEIYIPEEIKEKSIGVDGNLTEALKEIGKEF' A
#
# COMPACT_ATOMS: atom_id res chain seq x y z
N TYR A 1 3.04 10.83 -13.25
CA TYR A 1 2.35 9.86 -12.36
C TYR A 1 1.34 9.04 -13.15
N GLN A 2 0.37 9.66 -13.83
CA GLN A 2 -0.60 8.92 -14.66
C GLN A 2 0.06 8.02 -15.71
N GLU A 3 1.03 8.52 -16.46
CA GLU A 3 1.77 7.74 -17.46
C GLU A 3 2.51 6.53 -16.86
N PHE A 4 2.97 6.61 -15.61
CA PHE A 4 3.58 5.49 -14.89
C PHE A 4 2.53 4.43 -14.52
N ILE A 5 1.34 4.86 -14.08
CA ILE A 5 0.23 3.96 -13.77
C ILE A 5 -0.28 3.26 -15.04
N GLU A 6 -0.45 4.00 -16.13
CA GLU A 6 -0.88 3.45 -17.42
C GLU A 6 0.11 2.40 -17.94
N ASN A 7 1.41 2.65 -17.81
CA ASN A 7 2.45 1.68 -18.19
C ASN A 7 2.52 0.43 -17.29
N LEU A 8 1.88 0.47 -16.12
CA LEU A 8 1.80 -0.64 -15.18
C LEU A 8 0.46 -1.38 -15.25
N HIS A 9 -0.50 -0.88 -16.01
CA HIS A 9 -1.81 -1.49 -16.17
C HIS A 9 -1.67 -2.94 -16.64
N GLY A 10 -2.35 -3.86 -15.94
CA GLY A 10 -2.34 -5.28 -16.26
C GLY A 10 -1.05 -6.03 -15.91
N LYS A 11 -0.09 -5.38 -15.21
CA LYS A 11 1.11 -6.04 -14.64
C LYS A 11 0.91 -6.31 -13.15
N LYS A 12 1.73 -7.21 -12.60
CA LYS A 12 1.81 -7.43 -11.15
C LYS A 12 2.37 -6.18 -10.48
N LEU A 13 1.55 -5.52 -9.67
CA LEU A 13 1.90 -4.29 -8.97
C LEU A 13 1.93 -4.53 -7.46
N VAL A 14 2.93 -4.00 -6.79
CA VAL A 14 2.96 -3.93 -5.32
C VAL A 14 3.01 -2.46 -4.92
N ILE A 15 2.02 -2.03 -4.15
CA ILE A 15 1.90 -0.68 -3.61
C ILE A 15 2.34 -0.76 -2.15
N LEU A 16 3.44 -0.09 -1.81
CA LEU A 16 3.97 -0.01 -0.45
C LEU A 16 3.71 1.37 0.14
N GLU A 17 2.94 1.43 1.22
CA GLU A 17 2.65 2.64 1.97
C GLU A 17 3.32 2.59 3.35
N PHE A 18 4.10 3.60 3.69
CA PHE A 18 4.87 3.67 4.93
C PHE A 18 4.49 4.91 5.75
N GLY A 19 3.95 4.70 6.96
CA GLY A 19 3.70 5.74 7.96
C GLY A 19 2.64 6.77 7.56
N ILE A 20 1.74 6.43 6.63
CA ILE A 20 0.68 7.35 6.20
C ILE A 20 -0.58 7.10 7.04
N GLY A 21 -0.83 8.02 7.97
CA GLY A 21 -2.06 8.06 8.75
C GLY A 21 -3.31 8.18 7.89
N TRP A 22 -4.42 7.60 8.35
CA TRP A 22 -5.73 7.70 7.69
C TRP A 22 -6.21 9.14 7.48
N ARG A 23 -5.68 10.11 8.23
CA ARG A 23 -5.98 11.54 8.06
C ARG A 23 -5.38 12.13 6.78
N ASN A 24 -4.31 11.55 6.24
CA ASN A 24 -3.65 12.04 5.03
C ASN A 24 -4.27 11.41 3.77
N GLN A 25 -5.52 11.79 3.50
CA GLN A 25 -6.30 11.25 2.37
C GLN A 25 -5.74 11.68 1.01
N MET A 26 -4.99 12.79 0.92
CA MET A 26 -4.39 13.23 -0.35
C MET A 26 -3.41 12.20 -0.94
N ILE A 27 -2.77 11.39 -0.10
CA ILE A 27 -1.88 10.31 -0.54
C ILE A 27 -2.57 8.95 -0.45
N LYS A 28 -3.32 8.71 0.63
CA LYS A 28 -3.94 7.39 0.87
C LYS A 28 -5.04 7.06 -0.14
N ALA A 29 -5.91 8.00 -0.49
CA ALA A 29 -7.04 7.74 -1.39
C ALA A 29 -6.60 7.36 -2.81
N PRO A 30 -5.64 8.06 -3.46
CA PRO A 30 -5.13 7.63 -4.77
C PRO A 30 -4.49 6.24 -4.76
N LEU A 31 -3.75 5.88 -3.70
CA LEU A 31 -3.12 4.56 -3.60
C LEU A 31 -4.15 3.44 -3.40
N MET A 32 -5.18 3.66 -2.57
CA MET A 32 -6.28 2.73 -2.40
C MET A 32 -7.10 2.59 -3.69
N HIS A 33 -7.33 3.70 -4.40
CA HIS A 33 -7.99 3.67 -5.71
C HIS A 33 -7.17 2.90 -6.74
N LEU A 34 -5.85 3.08 -6.77
CA LEU A 34 -4.96 2.31 -7.64
C LEU A 34 -5.04 0.81 -7.32
N ALA A 35 -5.03 0.45 -6.05
CA ALA A 35 -5.24 -0.92 -5.62
C ALA A 35 -6.59 -1.44 -6.09
N ALA A 36 -7.66 -0.63 -6.00
CA ALA A 36 -9.01 -0.98 -6.42
C ALA A 36 -9.11 -1.30 -7.92
N VAL A 37 -8.57 -0.41 -8.76
CA VAL A 37 -8.69 -0.51 -10.23
C VAL A 37 -7.77 -1.56 -10.86
N GLU A 38 -6.61 -1.84 -10.26
CA GLU A 38 -5.67 -2.84 -10.77
C GLU A 38 -5.94 -4.23 -10.18
N PRO A 39 -6.42 -5.21 -10.97
CA PRO A 39 -6.80 -6.53 -10.45
C PRO A 39 -5.61 -7.32 -9.87
N GLN A 40 -4.40 -7.07 -10.39
CA GLN A 40 -3.17 -7.73 -9.97
C GLN A 40 -2.37 -6.93 -8.93
N ALA A 41 -2.91 -5.81 -8.43
CA ALA A 41 -2.25 -5.05 -7.39
C ALA A 41 -2.32 -5.74 -6.03
N ARG A 42 -1.23 -5.65 -5.27
CA ARG A 42 -1.18 -5.90 -3.82
C ARG A 42 -0.93 -4.57 -3.12
N TYR A 43 -1.73 -4.25 -2.12
CA TYR A 43 -1.54 -3.05 -1.30
C TYR A 43 -1.01 -3.43 0.08
N ILE A 44 0.12 -2.86 0.49
CA ILE A 44 0.73 -3.13 1.78
C ILE A 44 0.92 -1.80 2.50
N THR A 45 0.30 -1.64 3.67
CA THR A 45 0.40 -0.44 4.48
C THR A 45 1.04 -0.76 5.83
N PHE A 46 2.10 -0.03 6.16
CA PHE A 46 2.80 -0.09 7.42
C PHE A 46 2.49 1.17 8.19
N ASN A 47 1.69 1.06 9.25
CA ASN A 47 1.42 2.20 10.11
C ASN A 47 1.09 1.75 11.53
N LYS A 48 1.63 2.45 12.53
CA LYS A 48 1.47 2.07 13.93
C LYS A 48 0.15 2.62 14.48
N GLY A 49 -0.78 1.73 14.82
CA GLY A 49 -2.06 2.10 15.45
C GLY A 49 -3.07 2.86 14.57
N GLU A 50 -2.79 3.01 13.27
CA GLU A 50 -3.62 3.79 12.34
C GLU A 50 -3.75 3.10 10.96
N ILE A 51 -3.99 1.79 10.96
CA ILE A 51 -4.25 1.03 9.73
C ILE A 51 -5.71 1.17 9.35
N TYR A 52 -5.94 1.66 8.15
CA TYR A 52 -7.24 1.69 7.51
C TYR A 52 -7.14 1.12 6.11
N ILE A 53 -7.95 0.08 5.84
CA ILE A 53 -8.07 -0.59 4.55
C ILE A 53 -9.58 -0.76 4.28
N PRO A 54 -10.12 -0.22 3.18
CA PRO A 54 -11.53 -0.38 2.82
C PRO A 54 -11.82 -1.82 2.38
N GLU A 55 -13.05 -2.28 2.62
CA GLU A 55 -13.45 -3.67 2.38
C GLU A 55 -13.24 -4.08 0.91
N GLU A 56 -13.46 -3.17 -0.04
CA GLU A 56 -13.27 -3.38 -1.49
C GLU A 56 -11.86 -3.87 -1.87
N ILE A 57 -10.83 -3.46 -1.12
CA ILE A 57 -9.44 -3.84 -1.43
C ILE A 57 -8.84 -4.77 -0.38
N LYS A 58 -9.62 -5.19 0.62
CA LYS A 58 -9.13 -5.96 1.76
C LYS A 58 -8.51 -7.29 1.36
N GLU A 59 -9.12 -8.00 0.40
CA GLU A 59 -8.61 -9.29 -0.10
C GLU A 59 -7.25 -9.19 -0.81
N LYS A 60 -6.91 -8.00 -1.30
CA LYS A 60 -5.62 -7.70 -1.95
C LYS A 60 -4.68 -6.87 -1.07
N SER A 61 -5.03 -6.67 0.20
CA SER A 61 -4.30 -5.78 1.09
C SER A 61 -3.70 -6.48 2.31
N ILE A 62 -2.56 -5.99 2.76
CA ILE A 62 -1.89 -6.40 3.99
C ILE A 62 -1.65 -5.15 4.84
N GLY A 63 -2.20 -5.15 6.05
CA GLY A 63 -1.92 -4.14 7.07
C GLY A 63 -0.88 -4.65 8.04
N VAL A 64 0.23 -3.93 8.20
CA VAL A 64 1.29 -4.26 9.15
C VAL A 64 1.31 -3.21 10.24
N ASP A 65 0.82 -3.58 11.42
CA ASP A 65 0.85 -2.72 12.61
C ASP A 65 2.21 -2.88 13.28
N GLY A 66 3.06 -1.87 13.14
CA GLY A 66 4.44 -1.97 13.61
C GLY A 66 5.24 -0.70 13.43
N ASN A 67 6.39 -0.65 14.09
CA ASN A 67 7.35 0.42 13.88
C ASN A 67 7.95 0.29 12.48
N LEU A 68 7.83 1.35 11.67
CA LEU A 68 8.39 1.41 10.32
C LEU A 68 9.88 1.03 10.28
N THR A 69 10.68 1.51 11.26
CA THR A 69 12.11 1.22 11.32
C THR A 69 12.40 -0.26 11.57
N GLU A 70 11.54 -0.95 12.31
CA GLU A 70 11.67 -2.39 12.56
C GLU A 70 11.25 -3.17 11.32
N ALA A 71 10.11 -2.82 10.72
CA ALA A 71 9.63 -3.45 9.49
C ALA A 71 10.65 -3.34 8.34
N LEU A 72 11.26 -2.17 8.14
CA LEU A 72 12.30 -1.97 7.12
C LEU A 72 13.57 -2.76 7.43
N LYS A 73 13.96 -2.90 8.70
CA LYS A 73 15.10 -3.73 9.10
C LYS A 73 14.86 -5.20 8.81
N GLU A 74 13.66 -5.70 9.03
CA GLU A 74 13.33 -7.10 8.75
C GLU A 74 13.33 -7.37 7.24
N ILE A 75 12.73 -6.48 6.44
CA ILE A 75 12.75 -6.59 4.97
C ILE A 75 14.19 -6.55 4.45
N GLY A 76 15.00 -5.61 4.93
CA GLY A 76 16.39 -5.45 4.48
C GLY A 76 17.35 -6.56 4.90
N LYS A 77 16.96 -7.47 5.80
CA LYS A 77 17.78 -8.64 6.18
C LYS A 77 17.62 -9.82 5.22
N GLU A 78 16.54 -9.86 4.44
CA GLU A 78 16.22 -10.98 3.55
C GLU A 78 16.66 -10.75 2.08
N PHE A 79 17.25 -9.59 1.77
CA PHE A 79 17.86 -9.26 0.47
C PHE A 79 19.38 -9.11 0.59
#